data_AF-A0A1F8MC34-F1
#
_entry.id   AF-A0A1F8MC34-F1
#
_cell.length_a   1.000
_cell.length_b   1.000
_cell.length_c   1.000
_cell.angle_alpha   90.00
_cell.angle_beta   90.00
_cell.angle_gamma   90.00
#
_symmetry.space_group_name_H-M   'P 1'
#
loop_
_entity.id
_entity.type
_entity.pdbx_description
1 polymer ?
#
loop_
_entity_poly.entity_id
_entity_poly.type
_entity_poly.pdbx_seq_one_letter_code
_entity_poly.pdbx_strand_id
1 'polypeptide(L)'
;MNIYVGNLSLETTEDELRQEFTEYGEVTSVTMMNDRYIGSGQARGYGFVKMASKSEGVAAIANLEGKTMRNRVVNVVEALPLSDNGGMVSLNMRSYIRPHKKRERSNIID
;
A
#
# COMPACT_ATOMS: atom_id res chain seq x y z
N MET A 1 10.94 -3.99 7.03
CA MET A 1 10.00 -4.53 6.02
C MET A 1 9.41 -3.38 5.22
N ASN A 2 9.26 -3.52 3.90
CA ASN A 2 8.65 -2.50 3.08
C ASN A 2 7.17 -2.82 2.87
N ILE A 3 6.32 -1.80 2.95
CA ILE A 3 4.86 -1.91 2.87
C ILE A 3 4.39 -0.90 1.84
N TYR A 4 3.54 -1.35 0.93
CA TYR A 4 2.88 -0.51 -0.05
C TYR A 4 1.49 -0.12 0.45
N VAL A 5 1.14 1.15 0.29
CA VAL A 5 -0.14 1.71 0.67
C VAL A 5 -0.76 2.42 -0.53
N GLY A 6 -1.80 1.84 -1.10
CA GLY A 6 -2.52 2.34 -2.26
C GLY A 6 -3.89 2.91 -1.92
N ASN A 7 -4.49 3.58 -2.92
CA ASN A 7 -5.82 4.20 -2.83
C ASN A 7 -5.94 5.30 -1.75
N LEU A 8 -4.85 6.02 -1.49
CA LEU A 8 -4.82 7.12 -0.54
C LEU A 8 -5.55 8.34 -1.10
N SER A 9 -6.10 9.16 -0.20
CA SER A 9 -6.59 10.49 -0.56
C SER A 9 -5.41 11.41 -0.86
N LEU A 10 -5.59 12.39 -1.74
CA LEU A 10 -4.57 13.42 -2.00
C LEU A 10 -4.29 14.30 -0.78
N GLU A 11 -5.22 14.33 0.16
CA GLU A 11 -5.08 15.06 1.41
C GLU A 11 -4.26 14.28 2.43
N THR A 12 -4.16 12.95 2.28
CA THR A 12 -3.41 12.11 3.22
C THR A 12 -1.94 12.48 3.17
N THR A 13 -1.36 12.77 4.33
CA THR A 13 0.04 13.17 4.46
C THR A 13 0.90 12.03 4.98
N GLU A 14 2.22 12.16 4.76
CA GLU A 14 3.20 11.20 5.27
C GLU A 14 3.14 11.08 6.80
N ASP A 15 2.83 12.17 7.50
CA ASP A 15 2.73 12.18 8.96
C ASP A 15 1.52 11.37 9.45
N GLU A 16 0.35 11.50 8.82
CA GLU A 16 -0.82 10.67 9.15
C GLU A 16 -0.54 9.19 8.92
N LEU A 17 0.13 8.86 7.81
CA LEU A 17 0.49 7.49 7.49
C LEU A 17 1.52 6.95 8.49
N ARG A 18 2.50 7.77 8.89
CA ARG A 18 3.47 7.40 9.93
C ARG A 18 2.78 7.17 11.28
N GLN A 19 1.84 8.01 11.67
CA GLN A 19 1.11 7.87 12.94
C GLN A 19 0.33 6.56 13.00
N GLU A 20 -0.41 6.25 11.93
CA GLU A 20 -1.17 5.00 11.84
C GLU A 20 -0.28 3.76 11.90
N PHE A 21 0.90 3.79 11.28
CA PHE A 21 1.84 2.67 11.33
C PHE A 21 2.62 2.58 12.64
N THR A 22 2.81 3.71 13.34
CA THR A 22 3.50 3.75 14.65
C THR A 22 2.73 3.00 15.73
N GLU A 23 1.41 2.87 15.62
CA GLU A 23 0.58 2.07 16.53
C GLU A 23 0.97 0.57 16.52
N TYR A 24 1.51 0.08 15.40
CA TYR A 24 1.86 -1.33 15.20
C TYR A 24 3.35 -1.62 15.36
N GLY A 25 4.20 -0.60 15.33
CA GLY A 25 5.64 -0.74 15.51
C GLY A 25 6.45 0.45 15.00
N GLU A 26 7.77 0.30 14.99
CA GLU A 26 8.66 1.42 14.62
C GLU A 26 8.72 1.64 13.09
N VAL A 27 8.39 2.86 12.67
CA VAL A 27 8.49 3.30 11.28
C VAL A 27 9.87 3.92 11.01
N THR A 28 10.64 3.27 10.14
CA THR A 28 11.99 3.71 9.73
C THR A 28 11.94 4.78 8.64
N SER A 29 10.99 4.70 7.71
CA SER A 29 10.87 5.66 6.60
C SER A 29 9.47 5.64 6.01
N VAL A 30 8.99 6.80 5.57
CA VAL A 30 7.74 6.95 4.81
C VAL A 30 8.07 7.71 3.54
N THR A 31 7.46 7.30 2.43
CA THR A 31 7.59 7.97 1.15
C THR A 31 6.24 8.01 0.46
N MET A 32 5.69 9.20 0.26
CA MET A 32 4.47 9.37 -0.53
C MET A 32 4.74 9.76 -1.98
N MET A 33 3.95 9.17 -2.88
CA MET A 33 3.88 9.52 -4.29
C MET A 33 2.45 9.95 -4.61
N ASN A 34 2.29 11.20 -5.03
CA ASN A 34 0.99 11.77 -5.41
C ASN A 34 0.97 12.08 -6.91
N ASP A 35 -0.19 11.94 -7.54
CA ASP A 35 -0.38 12.15 -8.99
C ASP A 35 -0.08 13.60 -9.44
N ARG A 36 0.03 14.56 -8.52
CA ARG A 36 0.57 15.91 -8.82
C ARG A 36 1.97 15.83 -9.46
N TYR A 37 2.72 14.76 -9.19
CA TYR A 37 4.04 14.51 -9.78
C TYR A 37 4.02 13.84 -11.16
N ILE A 38 2.90 13.24 -11.60
CA ILE A 38 2.87 12.33 -12.77
C ILE A 38 1.85 12.74 -13.85
N GLY A 39 1.01 13.75 -13.58
CA GLY A 39 0.17 14.40 -14.59
C GLY A 39 -0.96 13.54 -15.18
N SER A 40 -1.31 12.40 -14.57
CA SER A 40 -2.33 11.48 -15.13
C SER A 40 -3.79 11.87 -14.80
N GLY A 41 -4.02 12.95 -14.04
CA GLY A 41 -5.35 13.50 -13.81
C GLY A 41 -6.24 12.61 -12.92
N GLN A 42 -5.67 11.63 -12.22
CA GLN A 42 -6.39 10.81 -11.27
C GLN A 42 -5.95 11.20 -9.86
N ALA A 43 -6.87 11.78 -9.08
CA ALA A 43 -6.67 12.21 -7.69
C ALA A 43 -6.49 11.02 -6.72
N ARG A 44 -5.45 10.21 -6.91
CA ARG A 44 -5.14 9.01 -6.14
C ARG A 44 -3.66 9.03 -5.78
N GLY A 45 -3.37 8.99 -4.48
CA GLY A 45 -2.02 8.85 -3.97
C GLY A 45 -1.68 7.39 -3.67
N TYR A 46 -0.39 7.08 -3.65
CA TYR A 46 0.13 5.85 -3.09
C TYR A 46 1.41 6.15 -2.31
N GLY A 47 1.79 5.28 -1.39
CA GLY A 47 2.96 5.48 -0.55
C GLY A 47 3.64 4.18 -0.19
N PHE A 48 4.87 4.31 0.30
CA PHE A 48 5.67 3.22 0.81
C PHE A 48 6.05 3.53 2.25
N VAL A 49 5.90 2.53 3.13
CA VAL A 49 6.28 2.60 4.54
C VAL A 49 7.31 1.52 4.82
N LYS A 50 8.43 1.90 5.41
CA LYS A 50 9.47 0.98 5.88
C LYS A 50 9.34 0.84 7.39
N MET A 51 9.03 -0.38 7.84
CA MET A 51 9.01 -0.77 9.25
C MET A 51 10.36 -1.34 9.68
N ALA A 52 10.70 -1.19 10.97
CA ALA A 52 11.91 -1.75 11.56
C ALA A 52 11.90 -3.29 11.50
N SER A 53 10.84 -3.94 11.97
CA SER A 53 10.71 -5.42 11.95
C SER A 53 9.70 -5.92 10.93
N LYS A 54 9.89 -7.18 10.51
CA LYS A 54 8.91 -7.88 9.66
C LYS A 54 7.62 -8.20 10.42
N SER A 55 7.72 -8.63 11.68
CA SER A 55 6.54 -8.96 12.49
C SER A 55 5.60 -7.77 12.68
N GLU A 56 6.16 -6.59 12.99
CA GLU A 56 5.42 -5.33 13.11
C GLU A 56 4.74 -4.95 11.80
N GLY A 57 5.45 -5.09 10.67
CA GLY A 57 4.89 -4.78 9.36
C GLY A 57 3.75 -5.72 8.93
N VAL A 58 3.85 -7.01 9.22
CA VAL A 58 2.77 -7.97 8.96
C VAL A 58 1.54 -7.65 9.80
N ALA A 59 1.72 -7.28 11.07
CA ALA A 59 0.63 -6.85 11.93
C ALA A 59 -0.03 -5.57 11.42
N ALA A 60 0.75 -4.57 10.99
CA ALA A 60 0.24 -3.35 10.40
C ALA A 60 -0.58 -3.64 9.13
N ILE A 61 -0.08 -4.48 8.22
CA ILE A 61 -0.81 -4.88 7.01
C ILE A 61 -2.15 -5.53 7.37
N ALA A 62 -2.16 -6.50 8.29
CA ALA A 62 -3.37 -7.23 8.64
C ALA A 62 -4.46 -6.35 9.27
N ASN A 63 -4.09 -5.26 9.95
CA ASN A 63 -5.04 -4.36 10.62
C ASN A 63 -5.41 -3.13 9.78
N LEU A 64 -4.52 -2.67 8.90
CA LEU A 64 -4.73 -1.47 8.08
C LEU A 64 -5.23 -1.79 6.67
N GLU A 65 -5.03 -3.01 6.15
CA GLU A 65 -5.60 -3.43 4.86
C GLU A 65 -7.12 -3.41 4.92
N GLY A 66 -7.74 -2.68 3.97
CA GLY A 66 -9.19 -2.53 3.95
C GLY A 66 -9.73 -1.48 4.94
N LYS A 67 -8.88 -0.77 5.70
CA LYS A 67 -9.32 0.31 6.58
C LYS A 67 -9.86 1.49 5.77
N THR A 68 -10.93 2.12 6.25
CA THR A 68 -11.47 3.32 5.61
C THR A 68 -10.79 4.57 6.17
N MET A 69 -10.00 5.26 5.34
CA MET A 69 -9.39 6.55 5.66
C MET A 69 -9.96 7.63 4.72
N ARG A 70 -10.46 8.73 5.28
CA ARG A 70 -11.03 9.86 4.52
C ARG A 70 -11.97 9.43 3.40
N ASN A 71 -12.92 8.56 3.74
CA ASN A 71 -13.93 8.03 2.83
C ASN A 71 -13.36 7.15 1.69
N ARG A 72 -12.16 6.60 1.85
CA ARG A 72 -11.52 5.67 0.91
C ARG A 72 -10.99 4.45 1.64
N VAL A 73 -11.20 3.28 1.07
CA VAL A 73 -10.62 2.04 1.58
C VAL A 73 -9.16 1.97 1.15
N VAL A 74 -8.22 2.02 2.08
CA VAL A 74 -6.80 1.94 1.76
C VAL A 74 -6.40 0.50 1.50
N ASN A 75 -5.49 0.32 0.54
CA ASN A 75 -4.96 -1.00 0.21
C ASN A 75 -3.54 -1.11 0.77
N VAL A 76 -3.35 -1.93 1.79
CA VAL A 76 -2.06 -2.08 2.49
C VAL A 76 -1.54 -3.48 2.23
N VAL A 77 -0.37 -3.62 1.62
CA VAL A 77 0.23 -4.93 1.32
C VAL A 77 1.74 -4.92 1.52
N GLU A 78 2.33 -6.09 1.77
CA GLU A 78 3.79 -6.24 1.74
C GLU A 78 4.31 -5.81 0.37
N ALA A 79 5.19 -4.79 0.37
CA ALA A 79 5.86 -4.37 -0.84
C ALA A 79 6.90 -5.42 -1.21
N LEU A 80 7.01 -5.71 -2.51
CA LEU A 80 8.08 -6.56 -3.01
C LEU A 80 9.43 -5.96 -2.60
N PRO A 81 10.43 -6.80 -2.26
CA PRO A 81 11.76 -6.31 -1.98
C PRO A 81 12.30 -5.65 -3.24
N LEU A 82 12.29 -4.31 -3.28
CA LEU A 82 13.13 -3.57 -4.20
C LEU A 82 14.57 -3.82 -3.72
N SER A 83 15.40 -4.45 -4.56
CA SER A 83 16.82 -4.61 -4.29
C SER A 83 17.41 -3.27 -3.83
N ASP A 84 18.24 -3.33 -2.79
CA ASP A 84 18.78 -2.26 -1.93
C ASP A 84 19.49 -1.08 -2.64
N ASN A 85 19.53 -1.05 -3.98
CA ASN A 85 20.26 -0.05 -4.76
C ASN A 85 19.30 0.83 -5.57
N GLY A 86 18.77 1.88 -4.93
CA GLY A 86 18.50 3.21 -5.52
C GLY A 86 17.80 3.35 -6.89
N GLY A 87 17.16 2.32 -7.41
CA GLY A 87 16.47 2.34 -8.69
C GLY A 87 14.97 2.32 -8.46
N MET A 88 14.28 3.43 -8.75
CA MET A 88 12.89 3.37 -9.16
C MET A 88 12.84 2.45 -10.39
N VAL A 89 12.67 1.15 -10.16
CA VAL A 89 12.33 0.22 -11.22
C VAL A 89 10.97 0.69 -11.71
N SER A 90 10.97 1.21 -12.93
CA SER A 90 9.81 1.39 -13.81
C SER A 90 9.09 0.04 -13.97
N LEU A 91 8.44 -0.41 -12.92
CA LEU A 91 7.60 -1.59 -12.91
C LEU A 91 6.21 -1.12 -13.23
N ASN A 92 5.79 -1.46 -14.44
CA ASN A 92 4.41 -1.46 -14.91
C ASN A 92 3.46 -1.75 -13.73
N MET A 93 2.78 -0.72 -13.22
CA MET A 93 1.95 -0.71 -12.00
C MET A 93 0.77 -1.71 -12.04
N ARG A 94 0.61 -2.39 -13.18
CA ARG A 94 -0.37 -3.41 -13.53
C ARG A 94 -0.11 -4.76 -12.84
N SER A 95 1.06 -4.97 -12.25
CA SER A 95 1.45 -6.21 -11.55
C SER A 95 1.27 -6.16 -10.02
N TYR A 96 1.03 -4.98 -9.43
CA TYR A 96 0.83 -4.80 -7.98
C TYR A 96 -0.56 -5.23 -7.49
N ILE A 97 -1.53 -5.37 -8.40
CA ILE A 97 -2.83 -5.93 -8.09
C ILE A 97 -2.67 -7.44 -8.08
N ARG A 98 -2.61 -8.07 -6.89
CA ARG A 98 -2.81 -9.52 -6.77
C ARG A 98 -4.06 -9.86 -7.58
N PRO A 99 -4.04 -10.81 -8.53
CA PRO A 99 -5.26 -11.23 -9.17
C PRO A 99 -6.22 -11.68 -8.06
N HIS A 100 -7.33 -10.95 -7.88
CA HIS A 100 -8.43 -11.43 -7.05
C HIS A 100 -8.78 -12.81 -7.57
N LYS A 101 -8.53 -13.81 -6.72
CA LYS A 101 -8.88 -15.21 -6.91
C LYS A 101 -10.28 -15.23 -7.52
N LYS A 102 -10.41 -15.68 -8.77
CA LYS A 102 -11.71 -15.93 -9.40
C LYS A 102 -12.47 -16.81 -8.42
N ARG A 103 -13.58 -16.30 -7.87
CA ARG A 103 -14.60 -17.17 -7.29
C ARG A 103 -15.08 -18.01 -8.45
N GLU A 104 -14.55 -19.22 -8.54
CA GLU A 104 -15.08 -20.28 -9.37
C GLU A 104 -16.50 -20.50 -8.86
N ARG A 105 -17.49 -19.92 -9.56
CA ARG A 105 -18.88 -20.30 -9.38
C ARG A 105 -18.98 -21.72 -9.91
N SER A 106 -18.97 -22.65 -8.96
CA SER A 106 -19.24 -24.07 -9.18
C SER A 106 -20.57 -24.20 -9.94
N ASN A 107 -20.53 -24.87 -11.09
CA ASN A 107 -21.72 -25.37 -11.76
C ASN A 107 -22.46 -26.30 -10.79
N ILE A 108 -23.68 -25.92 -10.42
CA ILE A 108 -24.67 -26.88 -9.94
C ILE A 108 -25.55 -27.19 -11.16
N ILE A 109 -25.49 -28.47 -11.49
CA ILE A 109 -26.23 -29.23 -12.47
C ILE A 109 -27.65 -29.43 -11.93
N ASP A 110 -28.65 -29.18 -12.78
CA ASP A 110 -29.89 -29.95 -12.88
C ASP A 110 -30.26 -30.03 -14.37
#